data_AF-A0A514CG70-F1
#
_entry.id   AF-A0A514CG70-F1
#
_cell.length_a   1.000
_cell.length_b   1.000
_cell.length_c   1.000
_cell.angle_alpha   90.00
_cell.angle_beta   90.00
_cell.angle_gamma   90.00
#
_symmetry.space_group_name_H-M   'P 1'
#
loop_
_entity.id
_entity.type
_entity.pdbx_description
1 polymer ?
#
loop_
_entity_poly.entity_id
_entity_poly.type
_entity_poly.pdbx_seq_one_letter_code
_entity_poly.pdbx_strand_id
1 'polypeptide(L)'
;MAQLFVYLVMALHAVSIISGYMQYDLLIRAEEMGITDQEAEVNDLREQVIAILIIATYIVSAIVFLNWFRRAYFNLHTLMPNRLDFSEGWAVGAWFVPFINLYRPYRIMKELFDETESYLRRKKVAFDSQHQDGLVISWWVVWILGGFIDRISWRIYANAETIDELLEMTIMDMVSSGIIIVCGVLVARLIKDYSQLEQILANESNYENALNPTEEIALLD
;
A
#
# COMPACT_ATOMS: atom_id res chain seq x y z
N MET A 1 -5.67 -11.49 -4.60
CA MET A 1 -6.49 -10.33 -4.99
C MET A 1 -5.81 -8.99 -4.63
N ALA A 2 -5.44 -8.72 -3.37
CA ALA A 2 -4.80 -7.44 -3.00
C ALA A 2 -3.53 -7.10 -3.80
N GLN A 3 -2.62 -8.06 -3.99
CA GLN A 3 -1.40 -7.87 -4.78
C GLN A 3 -1.65 -7.42 -6.22
N LEU A 4 -2.72 -7.92 -6.86
CA LEU A 4 -3.05 -7.57 -8.24
C LEU A 4 -3.33 -6.08 -8.39
N PHE A 5 -4.10 -5.50 -7.45
CA PHE A 5 -4.40 -4.07 -7.46
C PHE A 5 -3.17 -3.22 -7.12
N VAL A 6 -2.27 -3.71 -6.27
CA VAL A 6 -0.97 -3.06 -6.04
C VAL A 6 -0.13 -3.03 -7.32
N TYR A 7 -0.07 -4.14 -8.07
CA TYR A 7 0.61 -4.17 -9.38
C TYR A 7 -0.04 -3.22 -10.40
N LEU A 8 -1.36 -3.13 -10.42
CA LEU A 8 -2.09 -2.23 -11.31
C LEU A 8 -1.80 -0.76 -10.99
N VAL A 9 -1.76 -0.38 -9.70
CA VAL A 9 -1.34 0.96 -9.27
C VAL A 9 0.08 1.26 -9.77
N MET A 10 1.03 0.35 -9.55
CA MET A 10 2.41 0.56 -10.02
C MET A 10 2.51 0.70 -11.54
N ALA A 11 1.76 -0.10 -12.30
CA ALA A 11 1.73 -0.01 -13.75
C ALA A 11 1.19 1.35 -14.23
N LEU A 12 0.12 1.86 -13.62
CA LEU A 12 -0.41 3.18 -13.94
C LEU A 12 0.55 4.31 -13.57
N HIS A 13 1.28 4.22 -12.45
CA HIS A 13 2.31 5.21 -12.12
C HIS A 13 3.51 5.15 -13.09
N ALA A 14 3.86 3.97 -13.61
CA ALA A 14 4.86 3.87 -14.67
C ALA A 14 4.39 4.58 -15.95
N VAL A 15 3.12 4.43 -16.33
CA VAL A 15 2.50 5.19 -17.44
C VAL A 15 2.50 6.69 -17.13
N SER A 16 2.22 7.09 -15.89
CA SER A 16 2.26 8.49 -15.45
C SER A 16 3.64 9.11 -15.60
N ILE A 17 4.72 8.38 -15.32
CA ILE A 17 6.09 8.87 -15.50
C ILE A 17 6.38 9.10 -17.00
N ILE A 18 5.95 8.19 -17.87
CA ILE A 18 6.10 8.34 -19.31
C ILE A 18 5.31 9.57 -19.80
N SER A 19 4.07 9.72 -19.33
CA SER A 19 3.23 10.88 -19.65
C SER A 19 3.83 12.19 -19.16
N GLY A 20 4.34 12.22 -17.93
CA GLY A 20 5.01 13.37 -17.34
C GLY A 20 6.26 13.77 -18.13
N TYR A 21 7.03 12.82 -18.64
CA TYR A 21 8.15 13.14 -19.54
C TYR A 21 7.67 13.80 -20.84
N MET A 22 6.55 13.34 -21.41
CA MET A 22 5.96 13.95 -22.61
C MET A 22 5.44 15.37 -22.33
N GLN A 23 4.84 15.59 -21.15
CA GLN A 23 4.41 16.92 -20.72
C GLN A 23 5.61 17.84 -20.49
N TYR A 24 6.66 17.36 -19.84
CA TYR A 24 7.90 18.11 -19.63
C TYR A 24 8.51 18.59 -20.95
N ASP A 25 8.63 17.71 -21.94
CA ASP A 25 9.11 18.06 -23.29
C ASP A 25 8.21 19.12 -23.96
N LEU A 26 6.88 18.99 -23.82
CA LEU A 26 5.93 19.96 -24.38
C LEU A 26 6.09 21.34 -23.73
N LEU A 27 6.27 21.40 -22.41
CA LEU A 27 6.42 22.66 -21.66
C LEU A 27 7.72 23.38 -22.03
N ILE A 28 8.84 22.65 -22.19
CA ILE A 28 10.10 23.24 -22.68
C ILE A 28 9.92 23.81 -24.09
N ARG A 29 9.25 23.09 -24.99
CA ARG A 29 8.94 23.59 -26.35
C ARG A 29 8.03 24.82 -26.31
N ALA A 30 7.07 24.86 -25.40
CA ALA A 30 6.18 26.01 -25.22
C ALA A 30 6.95 27.27 -24.80
N GLU A 31 7.98 27.13 -23.97
CA GLU A 31 8.85 28.23 -23.55
C GLU A 31 9.74 28.74 -24.70
N GLU A 32 10.38 27.82 -25.44
CA GLU A 32 11.39 28.18 -26.45
C GLU A 32 10.79 28.72 -27.75
N MET A 33 9.71 28.11 -28.23
CA MET A 33 9.17 28.35 -29.58
C MET A 33 7.65 28.48 -29.64
N GLY A 34 6.96 28.34 -28.51
CA GLY A 34 5.50 28.30 -28.45
C GLY A 34 4.92 26.97 -28.91
N ILE A 35 3.67 26.71 -28.52
CA ILE A 35 2.87 25.55 -28.92
C ILE A 35 1.49 26.01 -29.40
N THR A 36 0.78 25.15 -30.11
CA THR A 36 -0.62 25.40 -30.48
C THR A 36 -1.57 25.10 -29.32
N ASP A 37 -2.72 25.77 -29.30
CA ASP A 37 -3.79 25.49 -28.32
C ASP A 37 -4.21 24.00 -28.37
N GLN A 38 -4.24 23.40 -29.56
CA GLN A 38 -4.57 21.99 -29.75
C GLN A 38 -3.55 21.05 -29.08
N GLU A 39 -2.25 21.37 -29.13
CA GLU A 39 -1.21 20.56 -28.46
C GLU A 39 -1.36 20.62 -26.94
N ALA A 40 -1.67 21.81 -26.39
CA ALA A 40 -1.95 21.99 -24.98
C ALA A 40 -3.20 21.21 -24.54
N GLU A 41 -4.32 21.34 -25.27
CA GLU A 41 -5.57 20.63 -24.97
C GLU A 41 -5.41 19.10 -24.96
N VAL A 42 -4.67 18.55 -25.93
CA VAL A 42 -4.40 17.09 -25.99
C VAL A 42 -3.54 16.63 -24.82
N ASN A 43 -2.57 17.44 -24.40
CA ASN A 43 -1.75 17.17 -23.23
C ASN A 43 -2.60 17.16 -21.95
N ASP A 44 -3.38 18.20 -21.72
CA ASP A 44 -4.20 18.36 -20.52
C ASP A 44 -5.23 17.24 -20.40
N LEU A 45 -5.85 16.86 -21.52
CA LEU A 45 -6.77 15.72 -21.56
C LEU A 45 -6.06 14.41 -21.18
N ARG A 46 -4.84 14.18 -21.68
CA ARG A 46 -4.06 12.96 -21.37
C ARG A 46 -3.73 12.89 -19.88
N GLU A 47 -3.20 13.96 -19.31
CA GLU A 47 -2.86 14.03 -17.88
C GLU A 47 -4.11 13.89 -17.00
N GLN A 48 -5.22 14.53 -17.36
CA GLN A 48 -6.49 14.41 -16.65
C GLN A 48 -7.02 12.97 -16.65
N VAL A 49 -7.00 12.29 -17.80
CA VAL A 49 -7.46 10.90 -17.89
C VAL A 49 -6.58 9.98 -17.04
N ILE A 50 -5.25 10.14 -17.08
CA ILE A 50 -4.32 9.36 -16.27
C ILE A 50 -4.58 9.61 -14.78
N ALA A 51 -4.74 10.87 -14.36
CA ALA A 51 -5.02 11.22 -12.98
C ALA A 51 -6.32 10.58 -12.47
N ILE A 52 -7.40 10.61 -13.26
CA ILE A 52 -8.68 9.95 -12.93
C ILE A 52 -8.49 8.44 -12.76
N LEU A 53 -7.77 7.79 -13.68
CA LEU A 53 -7.50 6.35 -13.61
C LEU A 53 -6.66 5.97 -12.40
N ILE A 54 -5.65 6.78 -12.06
CA ILE A 54 -4.82 6.62 -10.86
C ILE A 54 -5.69 6.73 -9.61
N ILE A 55 -6.49 7.79 -9.47
CA ILE A 55 -7.34 8.00 -8.29
C ILE A 55 -8.32 6.83 -8.13
N ALA A 56 -9.02 6.43 -9.20
CA ALA A 56 -9.97 5.32 -9.16
C ALA A 56 -9.29 4.01 -8.75
N THR A 57 -8.15 3.69 -9.36
CA THR A 57 -7.40 2.46 -9.06
C THR A 57 -6.83 2.48 -7.66
N TYR A 58 -6.34 3.62 -7.19
CA TYR A 58 -5.81 3.80 -5.84
C TYR A 58 -6.89 3.57 -4.78
N ILE A 59 -8.09 4.13 -4.97
CA ILE A 59 -9.24 3.90 -4.06
C ILE A 59 -9.58 2.42 -4.00
N VAL A 60 -9.70 1.74 -5.15
CA VAL A 60 -10.01 0.31 -5.18
C VAL A 60 -8.91 -0.50 -4.51
N SER A 61 -7.64 -0.19 -4.79
CA SER A 61 -6.48 -0.83 -4.17
C SER A 61 -6.48 -0.65 -2.65
N ALA A 62 -6.75 0.56 -2.17
CA ALA A 62 -6.86 0.86 -0.74
C ALA A 62 -7.97 0.04 -0.08
N ILE A 63 -9.17 -0.03 -0.67
CA ILE A 63 -10.28 -0.84 -0.13
C ILE A 63 -9.89 -2.32 -0.05
N VAL A 64 -9.34 -2.88 -1.13
CA VAL A 64 -8.95 -4.29 -1.18
C VAL A 64 -7.81 -4.58 -0.18
N PHE A 65 -6.84 -3.68 -0.06
CA PHE A 65 -5.76 -3.77 0.91
C PHE A 65 -6.28 -3.74 2.35
N LEU A 66 -7.15 -2.78 2.70
CA LEU A 66 -7.72 -2.65 4.04
C LEU A 66 -8.57 -3.86 4.42
N ASN A 67 -9.35 -4.41 3.48
CA ASN A 67 -10.10 -5.64 3.70
C ASN A 67 -9.19 -6.84 3.96
N TRP A 68 -8.12 -6.99 3.17
CA TRP A 68 -7.13 -8.04 3.41
C TRP A 68 -6.42 -7.85 4.76
N PHE A 69 -6.03 -6.61 5.08
CA PHE A 69 -5.30 -6.27 6.29
C PHE A 69 -6.13 -6.54 7.55
N ARG A 70 -7.41 -6.15 7.55
CA ARG A 70 -8.34 -6.49 8.62
C ARG A 70 -8.54 -8.00 8.73
N ARG A 71 -8.80 -8.69 7.61
CA ARG A 71 -9.02 -10.15 7.62
C ARG A 71 -7.82 -10.89 8.21
N ALA A 72 -6.61 -10.55 7.77
CA ALA A 72 -5.37 -11.13 8.29
C ALA A 72 -5.25 -10.96 9.81
N TYR A 73 -5.59 -9.77 10.31
CA TYR A 73 -5.52 -9.46 11.74
C TYR A 73 -6.65 -10.10 12.55
N PHE A 74 -7.83 -10.26 11.95
CA PHE A 74 -8.93 -11.02 12.53
C PHE A 74 -8.60 -12.52 12.65
N ASN A 75 -8.04 -13.13 11.61
CA ASN A 75 -7.60 -14.53 11.63
C ASN A 75 -6.57 -14.77 12.75
N LEU A 76 -5.71 -13.79 13.00
CA LEU A 76 -4.76 -13.86 14.11
C LEU A 76 -5.47 -13.74 15.47
N HIS A 77 -6.44 -12.84 15.61
CA HIS A 77 -7.27 -12.75 16.82
C HIS A 77 -7.99 -14.06 17.16
N THR A 78 -8.53 -14.77 16.17
CA THR A 78 -9.23 -16.03 16.41
C THR A 78 -8.30 -17.12 16.93
N LEU A 79 -7.03 -17.10 16.55
CA LEU A 79 -6.03 -18.07 16.98
C LEU A 79 -5.36 -17.69 18.30
N MET A 80 -5.21 -16.39 18.58
CA MET A 80 -4.49 -15.90 19.76
C MET A 80 -5.12 -14.61 20.33
N PRO A 81 -6.32 -14.69 20.93
CA PRO A 81 -7.11 -13.52 21.33
C PRO A 81 -6.43 -12.64 22.40
N ASN A 82 -5.53 -13.21 23.22
CA ASN A 82 -4.87 -12.51 24.33
C ASN A 82 -3.45 -12.03 23.99
N ARG A 83 -3.05 -12.07 22.72
CA ARG A 83 -1.68 -11.70 22.28
C ARG A 83 -1.63 -10.38 21.51
N LEU A 84 -2.77 -9.86 21.07
CA LEU A 84 -2.83 -8.71 20.18
C LEU A 84 -3.21 -7.44 20.96
N ASP A 85 -2.48 -6.36 20.69
CA ASP A 85 -2.57 -5.07 21.37
C ASP A 85 -3.79 -4.24 20.93
N PHE A 86 -4.34 -4.52 19.74
CA PHE A 86 -5.43 -3.73 19.16
C PHE A 86 -6.57 -4.62 18.70
N SER A 87 -7.81 -4.14 18.77
CA SER A 87 -8.94 -4.85 18.17
C SER A 87 -8.90 -4.82 16.65
N GLU A 88 -9.54 -5.81 16.01
CA GLU A 88 -9.58 -5.93 14.55
C GLU A 88 -10.12 -4.69 13.81
N GLY A 89 -11.04 -3.94 14.43
CA GLY A 89 -11.59 -2.70 13.86
C GLY A 89 -10.53 -1.61 13.65
N TRP A 90 -9.46 -1.62 14.44
CA TRP A 90 -8.36 -0.67 14.28
C TRP A 90 -7.50 -0.93 13.04
N ALA A 91 -7.51 -2.14 12.48
CA ALA A 91 -6.82 -2.43 11.22
C ALA A 91 -7.34 -1.55 10.07
N VAL A 92 -8.61 -1.13 10.12
CA VAL A 92 -9.21 -0.19 9.17
C VAL A 92 -9.25 1.22 9.74
N GLY A 93 -9.79 1.39 10.95
CA GLY A 93 -10.03 2.71 11.55
C GLY A 93 -8.75 3.54 11.73
N ALA A 94 -7.61 2.90 11.96
CA ALA A 94 -6.33 3.60 12.14
C ALA A 94 -5.93 4.47 10.95
N TRP A 95 -6.36 4.13 9.74
CA TRP A 95 -6.00 4.87 8.51
C TRP A 95 -6.71 6.22 8.38
N PHE A 96 -7.86 6.36 9.05
CA PHE A 96 -8.73 7.53 8.91
C PHE A 96 -8.64 8.51 10.09
N VAL A 97 -8.01 8.10 11.20
CA VAL A 97 -7.85 8.97 12.38
C VAL A 97 -6.52 9.72 12.29
N PRO A 98 -6.54 11.07 12.26
CA PRO A 98 -5.32 11.88 12.24
C PRO A 98 -4.38 11.53 13.40
N PHE A 99 -3.07 11.60 13.14
CA PHE A 99 -1.97 11.23 14.06
C PHE A 99 -1.89 9.74 14.38
N ILE A 100 -3.02 9.05 14.58
CA ILE A 100 -3.06 7.59 14.74
C ILE A 100 -2.59 6.89 13.47
N ASN A 101 -2.98 7.42 12.32
CA ASN A 101 -2.57 6.92 11.01
C ASN A 101 -1.05 6.97 10.76
N LEU A 102 -0.27 7.68 11.59
CA LEU A 102 1.19 7.77 11.47
C LEU A 102 1.95 6.66 12.19
N TYR A 103 1.30 5.90 13.08
CA TYR A 103 2.01 4.86 13.84
C TYR A 103 1.24 3.54 13.99
N ARG A 104 -0.10 3.56 14.03
CA ARG A 104 -0.88 2.36 14.35
C ARG A 104 -0.92 1.34 13.22
N PRO A 105 -1.07 1.71 11.93
CA PRO A 105 -1.02 0.70 10.87
C PRO A 105 0.34 -0.02 10.79
N TYR A 106 1.44 0.71 11.04
CA TYR A 106 2.77 0.11 11.23
C TYR A 106 2.80 -0.91 12.36
N ARG A 107 2.30 -0.56 13.54
CA ARG A 107 2.28 -1.48 14.69
C ARG A 107 1.44 -2.73 14.42
N ILE A 108 0.28 -2.59 13.80
CA ILE A 108 -0.58 -3.72 13.44
C ILE A 108 0.13 -4.63 12.41
N MET A 109 0.77 -4.06 11.39
CA MET A 109 1.54 -4.85 10.42
C MET A 109 2.70 -5.58 11.08
N LYS A 110 3.44 -4.92 11.97
CA LYS A 110 4.54 -5.54 12.73
C LYS A 110 4.02 -6.70 13.57
N GLU A 111 2.93 -6.49 14.31
CA GLU A 111 2.32 -7.49 15.17
C GLU A 111 1.81 -8.71 14.39
N LEU A 112 1.27 -8.52 13.18
CA LEU A 112 0.93 -9.63 12.28
C LEU A 112 2.12 -10.58 12.10
N PHE A 113 3.29 -10.06 11.74
CA PHE A 113 4.48 -10.88 11.55
C PHE A 113 5.02 -11.45 12.86
N ASP A 114 5.25 -10.60 13.87
CA ASP A 114 5.89 -10.98 15.12
C ASP A 114 5.11 -12.08 15.86
N GLU A 115 3.78 -11.91 15.99
CA GLU A 115 2.95 -12.87 16.73
C GLU A 115 2.71 -14.17 15.93
N THR A 116 2.62 -14.09 14.60
CA THR A 116 2.55 -15.29 13.75
C THR A 116 3.83 -16.11 13.84
N GLU A 117 5.00 -15.48 13.68
CA GLU A 117 6.28 -16.17 13.83
C GLU A 117 6.47 -16.74 15.23
N SER A 118 6.11 -15.97 16.27
CA SER A 118 6.17 -16.39 17.66
C SER A 118 5.29 -17.61 17.92
N TYR A 119 4.10 -17.68 17.33
CA TYR A 119 3.23 -18.85 17.39
C TYR A 119 3.87 -20.08 16.73
N LEU A 120 4.34 -19.95 15.49
CA LEU A 120 4.97 -21.05 14.76
C LEU A 120 6.22 -21.58 15.46
N ARG A 121 7.05 -20.69 16.04
CA ARG A 121 8.22 -21.07 16.85
C ARG A 121 7.83 -21.87 18.09
N ARG A 122 6.77 -21.45 18.82
CA ARG A 122 6.28 -22.19 20.00
C ARG A 122 5.80 -23.60 19.63
N LYS A 123 5.15 -23.74 18.47
CA LYS A 123 4.69 -25.03 17.93
C LYS A 123 5.80 -25.85 17.28
N LYS A 124 7.02 -25.31 17.17
CA LYS A 124 8.18 -25.94 16.50
C LYS A 124 7.90 -26.29 15.03
N VAL A 125 7.02 -25.53 14.39
CA VAL A 125 6.75 -25.65 12.95
C VAL A 125 7.91 -25.04 12.19
N ALA A 126 8.43 -25.75 11.19
CA ALA A 126 9.46 -25.22 10.32
C ALA A 126 8.87 -24.19 9.35
N PHE A 127 9.41 -22.98 9.35
CA PHE A 127 9.09 -21.93 8.39
C PHE A 127 10.37 -21.16 8.03
N ASP A 128 10.37 -20.51 6.87
CA ASP A 128 11.47 -19.61 6.50
C ASP A 128 11.38 -18.35 7.35
N SER A 129 12.21 -18.28 8.41
CA SER A 129 12.18 -17.16 9.32
C SER A 129 13.02 -16.00 8.80
N GLN A 130 12.40 -15.16 7.99
CA GLN A 130 12.98 -13.88 7.59
C GLN A 130 12.41 -12.81 8.51
N HIS A 131 13.26 -12.21 9.36
CA HIS A 131 12.82 -11.07 10.19
C HIS A 131 12.30 -9.96 9.26
N GLN A 132 10.99 -9.73 9.27
CA GLN A 132 10.34 -8.76 8.38
C GLN A 132 10.39 -7.32 8.90
N ASP A 133 10.99 -7.09 10.07
CA ASP A 133 11.12 -5.78 10.69
C ASP A 133 11.67 -4.72 9.74
N GLY A 134 12.75 -5.04 9.01
CA GLY A 134 13.34 -4.11 8.04
C GLY A 134 12.39 -3.77 6.90
N LEU A 135 11.60 -4.74 6.42
CA LEU A 135 10.65 -4.55 5.33
C LEU A 135 9.44 -3.71 5.78
N VAL A 136 8.89 -3.99 6.96
CA VAL A 136 7.78 -3.24 7.55
C VAL A 136 8.19 -1.79 7.83
N ILE A 137 9.38 -1.57 8.40
CA ILE A 137 9.93 -0.22 8.62
C ILE A 137 10.14 0.51 7.30
N SER A 138 10.76 -0.14 6.32
CA SER A 138 11.04 0.48 5.00
C SER A 138 9.76 0.91 4.31
N TRP A 139 8.75 0.03 4.27
CA TRP A 139 7.43 0.36 3.72
C TRP A 139 6.83 1.59 4.41
N TRP A 140 6.84 1.60 5.74
CA TRP A 140 6.21 2.65 6.51
C TRP A 140 6.89 4.00 6.34
N VAL A 141 8.22 4.01 6.35
CA VAL A 141 9.01 5.22 6.12
C VAL A 141 8.75 5.78 4.71
N VAL A 142 8.79 4.93 3.69
CA VAL A 142 8.52 5.36 2.30
C VAL A 142 7.10 5.91 2.16
N TRP A 143 6.10 5.26 2.76
CA TRP A 143 4.71 5.71 2.71
C TRP A 143 4.53 7.09 3.39
N ILE A 144 5.12 7.28 4.58
CA ILE A 144 5.07 8.57 5.29
C ILE A 144 5.76 9.67 4.48
N LEU A 145 6.99 9.43 4.01
CA LEU A 145 7.76 10.43 3.28
C LEU A 145 7.06 10.81 1.96
N GLY A 146 6.55 9.83 1.22
CA GLY A 146 5.75 10.08 0.02
C GLY A 146 4.53 10.94 0.32
N GLY A 147 3.77 10.58 1.36
CA GLY A 147 2.60 11.37 1.77
C GLY A 147 2.92 12.80 2.21
N PHE A 148 4.12 13.06 2.75
CA PHE A 148 4.57 14.42 3.03
C PHE A 148 4.97 15.19 1.76
N ILE A 149 5.70 14.54 0.86
CA ILE A 149 6.12 15.12 -0.42
C ILE A 149 4.89 15.53 -1.23
N ASP A 150 3.88 14.67 -1.35
CA ASP A 150 2.65 14.95 -2.09
C ASP A 150 1.89 16.16 -1.51
N ARG A 151 1.79 16.25 -0.17
CA ARG A 151 1.11 17.38 0.48
C ARG A 151 1.86 18.70 0.29
N ILE A 152 3.19 18.66 0.30
CA ILE A 152 4.02 19.84 0.05
C ILE A 152 3.89 20.26 -1.42
N SER A 153 4.01 19.31 -2.34
CA SER A 153 3.85 19.53 -3.79
C SER A 153 2.50 20.19 -4.09
N TRP A 154 1.40 19.59 -3.61
CA TRP A 154 0.07 20.15 -3.77
C TRP A 154 -0.06 21.56 -3.19
N ARG A 155 0.57 21.83 -2.04
CA ARG A 155 0.51 23.17 -1.42
C ARG A 155 1.25 24.24 -2.24
N ILE A 156 2.33 23.86 -2.92
CA ILE A 156 3.14 24.79 -3.72
C ILE A 156 2.50 24.98 -5.11
N TYR A 157 2.10 23.89 -5.77
CA TYR A 157 1.73 23.91 -7.20
C TYR A 157 0.23 23.79 -7.49
N ALA A 158 -0.66 23.80 -6.49
CA ALA A 158 -2.11 23.69 -6.73
C ALA A 158 -2.68 24.77 -7.66
N ASN A 159 -2.00 25.91 -7.81
CA ASN A 159 -2.38 26.99 -8.72
C ASN A 159 -1.19 27.37 -9.63
N ALA A 160 -0.41 26.39 -10.08
CA ALA A 160 0.65 26.62 -11.05
C ALA A 160 0.06 27.20 -12.35
N GLU A 161 0.51 28.40 -12.73
CA GLU A 161 0.02 29.12 -13.93
C GLU A 161 1.15 29.42 -14.91
N THR A 162 2.38 29.52 -14.43
CA THR A 162 3.56 29.77 -15.26
C THR A 162 4.16 28.48 -15.80
N ILE A 163 4.88 28.57 -16.92
CA ILE A 163 5.57 27.40 -17.51
C ILE A 163 6.58 26.81 -16.53
N ASP A 164 7.34 27.66 -15.82
CA ASP A 164 8.30 27.22 -14.79
C ASP A 164 7.62 26.42 -13.66
N GLU A 165 6.51 26.93 -13.11
CA GLU A 165 5.76 26.23 -12.08
C GLU A 165 5.18 24.89 -12.58
N LEU A 166 4.73 24.84 -13.84
CA LEU A 166 4.23 23.62 -14.47
C LEU A 166 5.36 22.59 -14.67
N LEU A 167 6.56 23.03 -15.06
CA LEU A 167 7.74 22.17 -15.16
C LEU A 167 8.12 21.57 -13.80
N GLU A 168 8.18 22.40 -12.77
CA GLU A 168 8.47 21.95 -11.40
C GLU A 168 7.40 20.98 -10.88
N MET A 169 6.12 21.29 -11.12
CA MET A 169 4.99 20.41 -10.80
C MET A 169 5.13 19.05 -11.49
N THR A 170 5.39 19.03 -12.81
CA THR A 170 5.56 17.80 -13.58
C THR A 170 6.75 16.96 -13.08
N ILE A 171 7.87 17.59 -12.71
CA ILE A 171 9.01 16.88 -12.11
C ILE A 171 8.60 16.25 -10.77
N MET A 172 7.91 17.00 -9.92
CA MET A 172 7.45 16.51 -8.62
C MET A 172 6.48 15.34 -8.75
N ASP A 173 5.56 15.37 -9.72
CA ASP A 173 4.62 14.28 -9.98
C ASP A 173 5.33 13.00 -10.46
N MET A 174 6.38 13.13 -11.27
CA MET A 174 7.21 11.99 -11.67
C MET A 174 7.98 11.40 -10.47
N VAL A 175 8.54 12.25 -9.61
CA VAL A 175 9.23 11.82 -8.37
C VAL A 175 8.25 11.09 -7.44
N SER A 176 7.08 11.66 -7.20
CA SER A 176 6.01 11.06 -6.41
C SER A 176 5.56 9.71 -6.98
N SER A 177 5.40 9.61 -8.30
CA SER A 177 5.10 8.33 -8.96
C SER A 177 6.19 7.28 -8.74
N GLY A 178 7.48 7.68 -8.78
CA GLY A 178 8.59 6.79 -8.44
C GLY A 178 8.53 6.29 -6.99
N ILE A 179 8.21 7.16 -6.03
CA ILE A 179 8.05 6.81 -4.62
C ILE A 179 6.88 5.83 -4.43
N ILE A 180 5.75 6.05 -5.11
CA ILE A 180 4.60 5.15 -5.07
C ILE A 180 4.95 3.77 -5.64
N ILE A 181 5.73 3.69 -6.72
CA ILE A 181 6.20 2.41 -7.26
C ILE A 181 7.06 1.67 -6.23
N VAL A 182 8.02 2.35 -5.59
CA VAL A 182 8.84 1.76 -4.52
C VAL A 182 7.96 1.27 -3.37
N CYS A 183 7.02 2.09 -2.91
CA CYS A 183 6.07 1.72 -1.86
C CYS A 183 5.23 0.49 -2.26
N GLY A 184 4.77 0.43 -3.51
CA GLY A 184 4.00 -0.68 -4.05
C GLY A 184 4.80 -1.99 -4.06
N VAL A 185 6.08 -1.95 -4.41
CA VAL A 185 6.97 -3.13 -4.34
C VAL A 185 7.07 -3.64 -2.90
N LEU A 186 7.25 -2.75 -1.93
CA LEU A 186 7.37 -3.11 -0.51
C LEU A 186 6.06 -3.72 0.01
N VAL A 187 4.90 -3.13 -0.30
CA VAL A 187 3.58 -3.67 0.07
C VAL A 187 3.33 -5.03 -0.59
N ALA A 188 3.65 -5.18 -1.88
CA ALA A 188 3.44 -6.44 -2.58
C ALA A 188 4.25 -7.59 -1.95
N ARG A 189 5.48 -7.30 -1.51
CA ARG A 189 6.32 -8.23 -0.73
C ARG A 189 5.71 -8.54 0.63
N LEU A 190 5.32 -7.53 1.42
CA LEU A 190 4.66 -7.72 2.71
C LEU A 190 3.43 -8.64 2.61
N ILE A 191 2.56 -8.38 1.62
CA ILE A 191 1.38 -9.23 1.39
C ILE A 191 1.79 -10.65 1.02
N LYS A 192 2.84 -10.81 0.20
CA LYS A 192 3.31 -12.13 -0.25
C LYS A 192 3.83 -12.94 0.93
N ASP A 193 4.73 -12.36 1.68
CA ASP A 193 5.46 -13.01 2.76
C ASP A 193 4.48 -13.36 3.89
N TYR A 194 3.56 -12.45 4.22
CA TYR A 194 2.52 -12.75 5.20
C TYR A 194 1.54 -13.82 4.71
N SER A 195 1.16 -13.82 3.43
CA SER A 195 0.25 -14.85 2.90
C SER A 195 0.87 -16.25 2.96
N GLN A 196 2.20 -16.37 2.84
CA GLN A 196 2.90 -17.64 3.01
C GLN A 196 2.87 -18.09 4.48
N LEU A 197 3.11 -17.19 5.43
CA LEU A 197 3.00 -17.48 6.85
C LEU A 197 1.56 -17.86 7.25
N GLU A 198 0.56 -17.16 6.72
CA GLU A 198 -0.86 -17.44 6.97
C GLU A 198 -1.25 -18.84 6.47
N GLN A 199 -0.72 -19.30 5.33
CA GLN A 199 -0.94 -20.66 4.84
C GLN A 199 -0.35 -21.73 5.76
N ILE A 200 0.88 -21.51 6.26
CA ILE A 200 1.52 -22.42 7.22
C ILE A 200 0.71 -22.48 8.52
N LEU A 201 0.28 -21.31 9.01
CA LEU A 201 -0.54 -21.18 10.21
C LEU A 201 -1.88 -21.91 10.09
N ALA A 202 -2.55 -21.77 8.94
CA ALA A 202 -3.81 -22.46 8.66
C ALA A 202 -3.64 -23.99 8.59
N ASN A 203 -2.56 -24.48 7.98
CA ASN A 203 -2.27 -25.91 7.91
C ASN A 203 -2.03 -26.50 9.30
N GLU A 204 -1.28 -25.80 10.14
CA GLU A 204 -1.03 -26.22 11.52
C GLU A 204 -2.32 -26.23 12.34
N SER A 205 -3.13 -25.17 12.27
CA SER A 205 -4.42 -25.13 12.97
C SER A 205 -5.37 -26.25 12.55
N ASN A 206 -5.44 -26.57 11.25
CA ASN A 206 -6.24 -27.67 10.74
C ASN A 206 -5.72 -29.03 11.22
N TYR A 207 -4.40 -29.21 11.29
CA TYR A 207 -3.78 -30.43 11.81
C TYR A 207 -4.13 -30.63 13.30
N GLU A 208 -4.10 -29.57 14.11
CA GLU A 208 -4.49 -29.63 15.53
C GLU A 208 -5.97 -29.97 15.71
N ASN A 209 -6.85 -29.34 14.93
CA ASN A 209 -8.29 -29.64 14.97
C ASN A 209 -8.57 -31.10 14.59
N ALA A 210 -7.83 -31.65 13.62
CA ALA A 210 -7.96 -33.05 13.23
C ALA A 210 -7.45 -34.03 14.31
N LEU A 211 -6.45 -33.64 15.10
CA LEU A 211 -5.93 -34.45 16.22
C LEU A 211 -6.84 -34.42 17.45
N ASN A 212 -7.65 -33.38 17.62
CA ASN A 212 -8.46 -33.17 18.81
C ASN A 212 -9.92 -32.81 18.48
N PRO A 213 -10.69 -33.71 17.83
CA PRO A 213 -12.03 -33.42 17.31
C PRO A 213 -13.11 -33.14 18.37
N THR A 214 -12.80 -33.30 19.67
CA THR A 214 -13.75 -33.20 20.78
C THR A 214 -14.28 -31.79 21.09
N GLU A 215 -13.62 -30.72 20.63
CA GLU A 215 -14.13 -29.35 20.83
C GLU A 215 -15.27 -28.99 19.85
N GLU A 216 -15.33 -29.63 18.67
CA GLU A 216 -16.36 -29.34 17.66
C GLU A 216 -17.73 -29.94 18.05
N ILE A 217 -17.74 -31.04 18.82
CA ILE A 217 -18.96 -31.69 19.33
C ILE A 217 -19.57 -30.90 20.51
N ALA A 218 -18.74 -30.22 21.31
CA ALA A 218 -19.20 -29.47 22.49
C ALA A 218 -19.84 -28.10 22.16
N LEU A 219 -19.75 -27.63 20.91
CA LEU A 219 -20.38 -26.40 20.42
C LEU A 219 -21.70 -26.65 19.67
N LEU A 220 -22.07 -27.93 19.49
CA LEU A 220 -23.30 -28.36 18.83
C LEU A 220 -24.35 -28.91 19.81
N ASP A 221 -24.04 -28.95 21.11
CA ASP A 221 -24.95 -29.25 22.23
C ASP A 221 -25.20 -27.99 23.09
#